data_AF-A0A933J4F1-F1
#
_entry.id   AF-A0A933J4F1-F1
#
_cell.length_a   1.000
_cell.length_b   1.000
_cell.length_c   1.000
_cell.angle_alpha   90.00
_cell.angle_beta   90.00
_cell.angle_gamma   90.00
#
_symmetry.space_group_name_H-M   'P 1'
#
loop_
_entity.id
_entity.type
_entity.pdbx_description
1 polymer ?
#
loop_
_entity_poly.entity_id
_entity_poly.type
_entity_poly.pdbx_seq_one_letter_code
_entity_poly.pdbx_strand_id
1 'polypeptide(L)'
;MNLDYSLGYREFEGHSSWRSAYSINIVSSYDPRTECQYNEREYDGFVYDLTVEGTHNFAAGIGNIVVHNTHVDRSIMDADAFIKTDVYGTYVLLEAAKRFGLERYHQVGTDEVYGWVAEGSSSEDDRLLPRSPYAASKAGADLLIYAYYVTHHVPVTLTRGANNIGPYQYPEKVVPLFITHAIEDLPLPLYGDGRQQRDYQFVFDHCEAIDVVLHHGKLGETYNVGTGREIYNIDMARLILQLVDKPESLIQHVQDRPGHDRRYSLDVSKLRALGWEPAHSFEEALEKTVRWYVSNEWWWRKLKSGEYREYYNKQYAARVVSK
;
A
#
# COMPACT_ATOMS: atom_id res chain seq x y z
N MET A 1 34.62 0.07 20.37
CA MET A 1 33.79 -1.10 20.70
C MET A 1 32.91 -1.34 19.49
N ASN A 2 33.12 -2.46 18.79
CA ASN A 2 32.34 -2.83 17.62
C ASN A 2 30.93 -3.20 18.09
N LEU A 3 29.92 -2.45 17.65
CA LEU A 3 28.53 -2.84 17.76
C LEU A 3 28.18 -3.63 16.50
N ASP A 4 27.69 -4.84 16.70
CA ASP A 4 27.22 -5.76 15.66
C ASP A 4 25.79 -5.33 15.26
N TYR A 5 25.61 -4.95 13.99
CA TYR A 5 24.35 -4.48 13.41
C TYR A 5 23.69 -5.54 12.50
N SER A 6 24.01 -6.81 12.68
CA SER A 6 23.27 -7.87 12.00
C SER A 6 21.88 -8.02 12.66
N LEU A 7 20.83 -7.58 11.96
CA LEU A 7 19.46 -8.01 12.23
C LEU A 7 19.41 -9.52 11.97
N GLY A 8 19.69 -10.30 13.00
CA GLY A 8 19.37 -11.71 13.02
C GLY A 8 17.85 -11.86 13.01
N TYR A 9 17.26 -11.91 11.82
CA TYR A 9 15.93 -12.50 11.63
C TYR A 9 16.03 -13.96 12.09
N ARG A 10 15.81 -14.20 13.38
CA ARG A 10 15.55 -15.54 13.88
C ARG A 10 14.30 -16.02 13.16
N GLU A 11 14.39 -17.21 12.58
CA GLU A 11 13.24 -17.94 12.07
C GLU A 11 12.07 -17.81 13.04
N PHE A 12 10.92 -17.43 12.50
CA PHE A 12 9.67 -17.20 13.22
C PHE A 12 9.15 -18.53 13.79
N GLU A 13 9.76 -19.02 14.87
CA GLU A 13 9.26 -20.13 15.67
C GLU A 13 8.79 -19.62 17.04
N GLY A 14 7.46 -19.61 17.21
CA GLY A 14 6.85 -19.83 18.52
C GLY A 14 6.81 -18.66 19.51
N HIS A 15 6.05 -17.60 19.21
CA HIS A 15 5.40 -16.82 20.26
C HIS A 15 3.89 -16.71 20.02
N SER A 16 3.14 -17.40 20.87
CA SER A 16 1.71 -17.65 20.86
C SER A 16 0.87 -16.56 21.57
N SER A 17 1.30 -15.30 21.53
CA SER A 17 0.54 -14.20 22.13
C SER A 17 0.14 -13.16 21.09
N TRP A 18 -0.58 -13.61 20.06
CA TRP A 18 -1.42 -12.72 19.27
C TRP A 18 -2.55 -12.21 20.17
N ARG A 19 -2.56 -10.92 20.48
CA ARG A 19 -3.79 -10.26 20.92
C ARG A 19 -4.57 -9.91 19.66
N SER A 20 -5.71 -10.56 19.47
CA SER A 20 -6.54 -10.50 18.26
C SER A 20 -7.31 -9.19 18.07
N ALA A 21 -7.16 -8.22 18.98
CA ALA A 21 -7.83 -6.93 18.91
C ALA A 21 -7.01 -5.89 19.68
N TYR A 22 -6.62 -4.82 19.00
CA TYR A 22 -6.32 -3.55 19.65
C TYR A 22 -7.50 -2.63 19.35
N SER A 23 -8.28 -2.27 20.38
CA SER A 23 -9.24 -1.19 20.29
C SER A 23 -8.45 0.13 20.28
N ILE A 24 -8.26 0.73 19.11
CA ILE A 24 -7.74 2.09 19.02
C ILE A 24 -8.95 3.02 18.98
N ASN A 25 -9.11 3.84 20.02
CA ASN A 25 -10.04 4.96 20.00
C ASN A 25 -9.46 6.05 19.09
N ILE A 26 -9.75 5.98 17.79
CA ILE A 26 -9.46 7.07 16.87
C ILE A 26 -10.58 8.08 17.01
N VAL A 27 -10.30 9.15 17.75
CA VAL A 27 -11.19 10.31 17.85
C VAL A 27 -10.88 11.26 16.70
N SER A 28 -11.64 11.20 15.61
CA SER A 28 -11.66 12.29 14.64
C SER A 28 -13.02 12.43 13.95
N SER A 29 -13.83 13.35 14.47
CA SER A 29 -14.76 14.12 13.64
C SER A 29 -14.60 15.59 14.01
N TYR A 30 -14.22 16.42 13.05
CA TYR A 30 -14.20 17.87 13.18
C TYR A 30 -15.31 18.42 12.28
N ASP A 31 -16.37 18.95 12.90
CA ASP A 31 -17.37 19.76 12.22
C ASP A 31 -17.03 21.24 12.47
N PRO A 32 -16.66 22.02 11.45
CA PRO A 32 -16.32 23.43 11.62
C PRO A 32 -17.49 24.32 12.06
N ARG A 33 -18.73 23.78 12.18
CA ARG A 33 -19.94 24.56 12.48
C ARG A 33 -20.54 24.31 13.87
N THR A 34 -20.06 23.34 14.62
CA THR A 34 -20.57 23.01 15.96
C THR A 34 -19.44 22.89 16.96
N GLU A 35 -19.66 23.36 18.19
CA GLU A 35 -18.74 23.19 19.32
C GLU A 35 -18.21 21.74 19.36
N CYS A 36 -16.89 21.58 19.47
CA CYS A 36 -16.15 20.32 19.46
C CYS A 36 -16.90 19.19 20.17
N GLN A 37 -17.56 18.31 19.41
CA GLN A 37 -18.05 17.04 19.92
C GLN A 37 -17.24 15.90 19.32
N TYR A 38 -16.52 15.23 20.22
CA TYR A 38 -15.70 14.08 19.94
C TYR A 38 -16.58 12.82 20.02
N ASN A 39 -16.68 12.07 18.92
CA ASN A 39 -17.28 10.73 18.95
C ASN A 39 -16.18 9.68 18.84
N GLU A 40 -16.16 8.71 19.75
CA GLU A 40 -15.31 7.52 19.67
C GLU A 40 -15.90 6.55 18.65
N ARG A 41 -15.07 6.06 17.73
CA ARG A 41 -15.38 4.87 16.92
C ARG A 41 -14.23 3.89 17.04
N GLU A 42 -14.58 2.64 17.28
CA GLU A 42 -13.67 1.51 17.27
C GLU A 42 -13.33 1.15 15.81
N TYR A 43 -12.04 1.10 15.47
CA TYR A 43 -11.57 0.73 14.14
C TYR A 43 -10.92 -0.66 14.18
N ASP A 44 -11.52 -1.63 13.48
CA ASP A 44 -10.97 -2.96 13.28
C ASP A 44 -10.03 -2.96 12.05
N GLY A 45 -8.71 -2.93 12.29
CA GLY A 45 -7.70 -2.94 11.23
C GLY A 45 -6.49 -3.85 11.54
N PHE A 46 -5.68 -4.14 10.52
CA PHE A 46 -4.42 -4.87 10.68
C PHE A 46 -3.26 -3.92 11.03
N VAL A 47 -2.46 -4.34 12.00
CA VAL A 47 -1.49 -3.53 12.75
C VAL A 47 -0.13 -4.28 12.66
N TYR A 48 0.85 -3.77 11.91
CA TYR A 48 2.24 -4.29 11.79
C TYR A 48 3.26 -3.59 12.68
N ASP A 49 3.62 -4.18 13.83
CA ASP A 49 4.53 -3.56 14.80
C ASP A 49 5.90 -3.25 14.19
N LEU A 50 6.16 -1.97 13.88
CA LEU A 50 7.46 -1.44 13.53
C LEU A 50 8.06 -0.87 14.81
N THR A 51 8.70 -1.72 15.61
CA THR A 51 9.52 -1.27 16.73
C THR A 51 10.81 -0.66 16.21
N VAL A 52 10.89 0.66 16.22
CA VAL A 52 12.13 1.41 15.95
C VAL A 52 12.89 1.63 17.26
N GLU A 53 13.98 0.91 17.50
CA GLU A 53 14.84 1.12 18.67
C GLU A 53 15.48 2.52 18.62
N GLY A 54 15.44 3.26 19.75
CA GLY A 54 16.20 4.50 19.92
C GLY A 54 15.45 5.83 19.72
N THR A 55 14.13 5.81 19.53
CA THR A 55 13.31 7.04 19.44
C THR A 55 12.74 7.42 20.82
N HIS A 56 12.96 8.66 21.27
CA HIS A 56 12.40 9.22 22.51
C HIS A 56 11.38 10.32 22.16
N ASN A 57 10.16 10.24 22.69
CA ASN A 57 8.99 11.08 22.36
C ASN A 57 8.35 10.80 20.98
N PHE A 58 7.87 9.58 20.83
CA PHE A 58 7.16 9.10 19.66
C PHE A 58 5.74 8.70 20.08
N ALA A 59 4.71 9.22 19.42
CA ALA A 59 3.40 8.59 19.45
C ALA A 59 3.49 7.42 18.48
N ALA A 60 3.20 6.19 18.92
CA ALA A 60 3.16 5.00 18.08
C ALA A 60 1.84 4.26 18.26
N GLY A 61 0.93 4.54 17.35
CA GLY A 61 -0.10 3.59 16.94
C GLY A 61 0.25 3.16 15.52
N ILE A 62 -0.19 2.00 15.10
CA ILE A 62 -0.05 1.65 13.69
C ILE A 62 -1.05 2.52 12.94
N GLY A 63 -0.48 3.52 12.28
CA GLY A 63 -0.99 4.89 12.35
C GLY A 63 0.11 5.97 12.40
N ASN A 64 1.40 5.61 12.50
CA ASN A 64 2.51 6.53 12.20
C ASN A 64 2.86 6.66 10.73
N ILE A 65 2.13 5.91 9.92
CA ILE A 65 2.14 5.98 8.47
C ILE A 65 0.68 5.92 8.06
N VAL A 66 0.05 7.08 8.21
CA VAL A 66 -1.18 7.58 7.59
C VAL A 66 -2.16 6.53 7.05
N VAL A 67 -3.34 6.51 7.67
CA VAL A 67 -4.52 5.77 7.21
C VAL A 67 -4.93 6.29 5.84
N HIS A 68 -4.96 5.40 4.84
CA HIS A 68 -5.43 5.73 3.49
C HIS A 68 -6.45 4.72 3.00
N ASN A 69 -7.43 5.20 2.23
CA ASN A 69 -8.19 4.33 1.35
C ASN A 69 -7.34 4.01 0.12
N THR A 70 -7.14 2.72 -0.20
CA THR A 70 -6.10 2.32 -1.18
C THR A 70 -6.63 1.67 -2.46
N HIS A 71 -7.96 1.59 -2.65
CA HIS A 71 -8.54 0.82 -3.76
C HIS A 71 -9.04 1.70 -4.91
N VAL A 72 -8.31 1.68 -6.03
CA VAL A 72 -8.66 2.45 -7.25
C VAL A 72 -10.11 2.19 -7.68
N ASP A 73 -10.56 0.94 -7.79
CA ASP A 73 -11.93 0.66 -8.23
C ASP A 73 -13.01 1.19 -7.25
N ARG A 74 -12.77 1.16 -5.93
CA ARG A 74 -13.70 1.77 -4.96
C ARG A 74 -13.74 3.30 -5.11
N SER A 75 -12.61 3.94 -5.40
CA SER A 75 -12.53 5.40 -5.58
C SER A 75 -13.32 5.90 -6.79
N ILE A 76 -13.48 5.07 -7.83
CA ILE A 76 -14.30 5.38 -9.00
C ILE A 76 -15.80 5.31 -8.64
N MET A 77 -16.17 4.42 -7.71
CA MET A 77 -17.55 4.26 -7.24
C MET A 77 -17.95 5.27 -6.17
N ASP A 78 -17.03 5.64 -5.27
CA ASP A 78 -17.27 6.57 -4.15
C ASP A 78 -16.01 7.41 -3.85
N ALA A 79 -15.86 8.52 -4.56
CA ALA A 79 -14.70 9.41 -4.42
C ALA A 79 -14.70 10.23 -3.11
N ASP A 80 -15.86 10.46 -2.48
CA ASP A 80 -15.99 11.29 -1.27
C ASP A 80 -15.23 10.68 -0.08
N ALA A 81 -15.32 9.36 0.07
CA ALA A 81 -14.58 8.63 1.10
C ALA A 81 -13.05 8.81 0.99
N PHE A 82 -12.51 8.90 -0.22
CA PHE A 82 -11.07 9.09 -0.46
C PHE A 82 -10.62 10.51 -0.13
N ILE A 83 -11.42 11.53 -0.46
CA ILE A 83 -11.11 12.92 -0.10
C ILE A 83 -11.12 13.10 1.42
N LYS A 84 -12.13 12.56 2.11
CA LYS A 84 -12.24 12.66 3.57
C LYS A 84 -11.10 11.95 4.30
N THR A 85 -10.73 10.75 3.87
CA THR A 85 -9.68 10.00 4.54
C THR A 85 -8.29 10.48 4.13
N ASP A 86 -7.98 10.51 2.83
CA ASP A 86 -6.61 10.70 2.39
C ASP A 86 -6.19 12.17 2.47
N VAL A 87 -7.03 13.11 2.02
CA VAL A 87 -6.67 14.54 2.02
C VAL A 87 -6.94 15.15 3.39
N TYR A 88 -8.18 15.05 3.85
CA TYR A 88 -8.59 15.68 5.09
C TYR A 88 -8.00 14.98 6.33
N GLY A 89 -7.89 13.65 6.31
CA GLY A 89 -7.19 12.91 7.37
C GLY A 89 -5.72 13.29 7.47
N THR A 90 -4.99 13.42 6.36
CA THR A 90 -3.60 13.92 6.37
C THR A 90 -3.50 15.32 6.96
N TYR A 91 -4.42 16.24 6.61
CA TYR A 91 -4.48 17.57 7.23
C TYR A 91 -4.64 17.49 8.76
N VAL A 92 -5.58 16.67 9.26
CA VAL A 92 -5.81 16.50 10.71
C VAL A 92 -4.55 16.00 11.42
N LEU A 93 -3.87 15.01 10.82
CA LEU A 93 -2.65 14.44 11.39
C LEU A 93 -1.49 15.44 11.36
N LEU A 94 -1.37 16.25 10.31
CA LEU A 94 -0.38 17.33 10.21
C LEU A 94 -0.61 18.44 11.25
N GLU A 95 -1.87 18.83 11.50
CA GLU A 95 -2.20 19.77 12.57
C GLU A 95 -1.83 19.20 13.95
N ALA A 96 -2.09 17.91 14.18
CA ALA A 96 -1.66 17.24 15.40
C ALA A 96 -0.13 17.22 15.52
N ALA A 97 0.58 16.85 14.45
CA ALA A 97 2.03 16.82 14.43
C ALA A 97 2.64 18.18 14.77
N LYS A 98 2.09 19.25 14.19
CA LYS A 98 2.44 20.63 14.50
C LYS A 98 2.15 21.00 15.96
N ARG A 99 0.94 20.70 16.45
CA ARG A 99 0.49 21.05 17.80
C ARG A 99 1.32 20.37 18.89
N PHE A 100 1.65 19.09 18.70
CA PHE A 100 2.40 18.29 19.68
C PHE A 100 3.91 18.38 19.48
N GLY A 101 4.39 19.04 18.43
CA GLY A 101 5.81 19.19 18.17
C GLY A 101 6.50 17.84 17.95
N LEU A 102 5.88 16.97 17.14
CA LEU A 102 6.46 15.66 16.85
C LEU A 102 7.85 15.81 16.21
N GLU A 103 8.78 14.93 16.59
CA GLU A 103 10.15 14.93 16.05
C GLU A 103 10.17 14.60 14.55
N ARG A 104 9.26 13.74 14.10
CA ARG A 104 9.13 13.35 12.69
C ARG A 104 7.72 12.88 12.37
N TYR A 105 7.22 13.25 11.20
CA TYR A 105 6.00 12.74 10.58
C TYR A 105 6.34 12.07 9.25
N HIS A 106 6.03 10.79 9.09
CA HIS A 106 6.28 10.07 7.84
C HIS A 106 4.98 9.80 7.08
N GLN A 107 4.91 10.26 5.83
CA GLN A 107 3.83 9.95 4.91
C GLN A 107 4.25 8.78 4.01
N VAL A 108 3.41 7.75 3.90
CA VAL A 108 3.51 6.77 2.80
C VAL A 108 2.50 7.13 1.71
N GLY A 109 3.04 7.55 0.58
CA GLY A 109 2.37 7.81 -0.68
C GLY A 109 2.33 6.58 -1.59
N THR A 110 2.19 6.82 -2.90
CA THR A 110 2.09 5.79 -3.94
C THR A 110 2.68 6.33 -5.23
N ASP A 111 3.23 5.46 -6.07
CA ASP A 111 3.65 5.78 -7.44
C ASP A 111 2.52 6.29 -8.36
N GLU A 112 1.28 5.89 -8.10
CA GLU A 112 0.11 6.28 -8.92
C GLU A 112 -0.10 7.81 -9.00
N VAL A 113 0.50 8.59 -8.08
CA VAL A 113 0.48 10.06 -8.13
C VAL A 113 1.17 10.62 -9.37
N TYR A 114 2.15 9.90 -9.94
CA TYR A 114 2.83 10.29 -11.17
C TYR A 114 1.97 10.00 -12.41
N GLY A 115 1.00 9.10 -12.31
CA GLY A 115 0.17 8.65 -13.43
C GLY A 115 0.90 7.71 -14.38
N TRP A 116 0.49 7.71 -15.66
CA TRP A 116 1.05 6.82 -16.67
C TRP A 116 2.45 7.25 -17.14
N VAL A 117 3.39 6.31 -17.11
CA VAL A 117 4.77 6.49 -17.62
C VAL A 117 4.95 5.81 -18.98
N ALA A 118 5.00 6.59 -20.06
CA ALA A 118 5.18 6.08 -21.41
C ALA A 118 6.61 5.58 -21.69
N GLU A 119 7.61 6.38 -21.28
CA GLU A 119 9.04 6.10 -21.44
C GLU A 119 9.79 6.52 -20.17
N GLY A 120 10.93 5.88 -19.89
CA GLY A 120 11.70 6.15 -18.67
C GLY A 120 11.01 5.71 -17.39
N SER A 121 11.36 6.37 -16.30
CA SER A 121 10.86 6.10 -14.95
C SER A 121 10.63 7.41 -14.21
N SER A 122 9.61 7.46 -13.36
CA SER A 122 9.28 8.67 -12.62
C SER A 122 10.28 8.92 -11.49
N SER A 123 10.81 10.14 -11.44
CA SER A 123 11.67 10.64 -10.37
C SER A 123 10.86 11.46 -9.34
N GLU A 124 11.40 11.71 -8.16
CA GLU A 124 10.68 12.40 -7.08
C GLU A 124 10.28 13.84 -7.40
N ASP A 125 11.02 14.48 -8.32
CA ASP A 125 10.78 15.86 -8.77
C ASP A 125 9.80 15.93 -9.95
N ASP A 126 9.36 14.79 -10.49
CA ASP A 126 8.41 14.77 -11.59
C ASP A 126 7.04 15.32 -11.18
N ARG A 127 6.36 15.90 -12.16
CA ARG A 127 5.02 16.44 -11.97
C ARG A 127 4.04 15.32 -11.62
N LEU A 128 3.21 15.56 -10.59
CA LEU A 128 2.10 14.68 -10.25
C LEU A 128 0.97 14.82 -11.27
N LEU A 129 0.61 13.72 -11.92
CA LEU A 129 -0.44 13.64 -12.94
C LEU A 129 -1.38 12.45 -12.67
N PRO A 130 -2.04 12.41 -11.49
CA PRO A 130 -2.89 11.29 -11.10
C PRO A 130 -4.08 11.12 -12.05
N ARG A 131 -4.41 9.86 -12.39
CA ARG A 131 -5.48 9.52 -13.36
C ARG A 131 -6.69 8.79 -12.76
N SER A 132 -6.73 8.68 -11.43
CA SER A 132 -7.87 8.16 -10.67
C SER A 132 -8.19 9.04 -9.47
N PRO A 133 -9.42 9.00 -8.92
CA PRO A 133 -9.76 9.72 -7.69
C PRO A 133 -8.87 9.34 -6.50
N TYR A 134 -8.53 8.05 -6.35
CA TYR A 134 -7.54 7.58 -5.36
C TYR A 134 -6.16 8.22 -5.56
N ALA A 135 -5.62 8.17 -6.77
CA ALA A 135 -4.30 8.76 -7.02
C ALA A 135 -4.32 10.28 -6.79
N ALA A 136 -5.44 10.94 -7.11
CA ALA A 136 -5.61 12.37 -6.91
C ALA A 136 -5.71 12.74 -5.42
N SER A 137 -6.41 11.95 -4.61
CA SER A 137 -6.48 12.16 -3.16
C SER A 137 -5.11 11.97 -2.51
N LYS A 138 -4.36 10.95 -2.92
CA LYS A 138 -2.96 10.71 -2.48
C LYS A 138 -2.03 11.84 -2.90
N ALA A 139 -2.13 12.33 -4.13
CA ALA A 139 -1.36 13.49 -4.57
C ALA A 139 -1.72 14.75 -3.77
N GLY A 140 -3.00 14.93 -3.42
CA GLY A 140 -3.43 16.01 -2.53
C GLY A 140 -2.81 15.93 -1.14
N ALA A 141 -2.73 14.73 -0.56
CA ALA A 141 -2.04 14.48 0.70
C ALA A 141 -0.54 14.83 0.59
N ASP A 142 0.16 14.35 -0.44
CA ASP A 142 1.58 14.65 -0.70
C ASP A 142 1.85 16.18 -0.74
N LEU A 143 0.99 16.93 -1.43
CA LEU A 143 1.11 18.38 -1.54
C LEU A 143 0.90 19.08 -0.19
N LEU A 144 0.00 18.58 0.66
CA LEU A 144 -0.19 19.09 2.02
C LEU A 144 1.05 18.84 2.89
N ILE A 145 1.64 17.63 2.82
CA ILE A 145 2.88 17.30 3.55
C ILE A 145 3.98 18.32 3.24
N TYR A 146 4.23 18.57 1.96
CA TYR A 146 5.26 19.52 1.55
C TYR A 146 4.92 20.96 1.98
N ALA A 147 3.66 21.38 1.84
CA ALA A 147 3.23 22.72 2.26
C ALA A 147 3.43 22.95 3.76
N TYR A 148 3.19 21.94 4.60
CA TYR A 148 3.39 22.01 6.05
C TYR A 148 4.86 22.05 6.45
N TYR A 149 5.72 21.34 5.73
CA TYR A 149 7.16 21.47 5.89
C TYR A 149 7.64 22.88 5.59
N VAL A 150 7.24 23.45 4.45
CA VAL A 150 7.67 24.78 4.01
C VAL A 150 7.11 25.88 4.92
N THR A 151 5.82 25.81 5.25
CA THR A 151 5.09 26.92 5.92
C THR A 151 5.17 26.85 7.44
N HIS A 152 5.12 25.64 8.00
CA HIS A 152 5.00 25.41 9.43
C HIS A 152 6.22 24.69 10.02
N HIS A 153 7.22 24.35 9.20
CA HIS A 153 8.42 23.63 9.62
C HIS A 153 8.13 22.32 10.34
N VAL A 154 7.00 21.67 10.03
CA VAL A 154 6.71 20.33 10.54
C VAL A 154 7.77 19.39 9.97
N PRO A 155 8.47 18.59 10.80
CA PRO A 155 9.54 17.72 10.33
C PRO A 155 8.95 16.50 9.62
N VAL A 156 8.73 16.60 8.31
CA VAL A 156 8.12 15.52 7.52
C VAL A 156 9.13 14.76 6.66
N THR A 157 8.83 13.50 6.33
CA THR A 157 9.41 12.77 5.21
C THR A 157 8.31 12.04 4.45
N LEU A 158 8.52 11.77 3.15
CA LEU A 158 7.56 11.08 2.28
C LEU A 158 8.22 9.91 1.55
N THR A 159 7.53 8.78 1.46
CA THR A 159 7.86 7.70 0.51
C THR A 159 6.77 7.55 -0.54
N ARG A 160 7.11 7.17 -1.77
CA ARG A 160 6.16 6.81 -2.83
C ARG A 160 6.43 5.39 -3.29
N GLY A 161 5.65 4.45 -2.77
CA GLY A 161 5.83 3.03 -3.03
C GLY A 161 5.17 2.55 -4.32
N ALA A 162 5.84 1.62 -5.00
CA ALA A 162 5.28 0.76 -6.04
C ALA A 162 4.28 -0.27 -5.48
N ASN A 163 3.75 -1.16 -6.32
CA ASN A 163 2.76 -2.15 -5.91
C ASN A 163 3.34 -3.15 -4.91
N ASN A 164 2.75 -3.21 -3.73
CA ASN A 164 3.17 -4.13 -2.67
C ASN A 164 2.48 -5.50 -2.82
N ILE A 165 3.23 -6.57 -2.56
CA ILE A 165 2.72 -7.95 -2.47
C ILE A 165 3.25 -8.61 -1.21
N GLY A 166 2.44 -9.47 -0.58
CA GLY A 166 2.88 -10.19 0.62
C GLY A 166 1.76 -10.69 1.52
N PRO A 167 2.15 -11.20 2.70
CA PRO A 167 1.24 -11.59 3.77
C PRO A 167 0.22 -10.50 4.14
N TYR A 168 -0.99 -10.94 4.48
CA TYR A 168 -2.12 -10.11 4.95
C TYR A 168 -2.64 -9.03 3.98
N GLN A 169 -2.27 -9.07 2.70
CA GLN A 169 -2.90 -8.21 1.70
C GLN A 169 -4.38 -8.58 1.50
N TYR A 170 -5.28 -7.60 1.54
CA TYR A 170 -6.72 -7.90 1.44
C TYR A 170 -7.08 -8.50 0.06
N PRO A 171 -7.93 -9.55 -0.03
CA PRO A 171 -8.16 -10.37 -1.24
C PRO A 171 -8.99 -9.69 -2.34
N GLU A 172 -8.96 -8.35 -2.39
CA GLU A 172 -9.51 -7.53 -3.47
C GLU A 172 -8.42 -7.04 -4.44
N LYS A 173 -7.16 -6.99 -4.00
CA LYS A 173 -6.02 -6.60 -4.84
C LYS A 173 -5.64 -7.75 -5.79
N VAL A 174 -5.06 -7.42 -6.94
CA VAL A 174 -4.87 -8.37 -8.05
C VAL A 174 -4.14 -9.66 -7.64
N VAL A 175 -3.01 -9.57 -6.92
CA VAL A 175 -2.22 -10.73 -6.50
C VAL A 175 -2.99 -11.63 -5.53
N PRO A 176 -3.50 -11.17 -4.38
CA PRO A 176 -4.24 -12.04 -3.46
C PRO A 176 -5.59 -12.48 -4.02
N LEU A 177 -6.25 -11.68 -4.87
CA LEU A 177 -7.43 -12.11 -5.60
C LEU A 177 -7.11 -13.32 -6.48
N PHE A 178 -6.06 -13.25 -7.29
CA PHE A 178 -5.67 -14.33 -8.19
C PHE A 178 -5.22 -15.58 -7.44
N ILE A 179 -4.44 -15.43 -6.37
CA ILE A 179 -4.01 -16.56 -5.54
C ILE A 179 -5.22 -17.27 -4.93
N THR A 180 -6.12 -16.51 -4.27
CA THR A 180 -7.29 -17.13 -3.64
C THR A 180 -8.27 -17.72 -4.66
N HIS A 181 -8.40 -17.12 -5.85
CA HIS A 181 -9.21 -17.68 -6.93
C HIS A 181 -8.62 -18.98 -7.46
N ALA A 182 -7.31 -19.02 -7.67
CA ALA A 182 -6.66 -20.22 -8.15
C ALA A 182 -6.78 -21.37 -7.13
N ILE A 183 -6.64 -21.10 -5.84
CA ILE A 183 -6.87 -22.07 -4.76
C ILE A 183 -8.32 -22.59 -4.76
N GLU A 184 -9.29 -21.72 -5.06
CA GLU A 184 -10.73 -22.05 -5.10
C GLU A 184 -11.23 -22.54 -6.47
N ASP A 185 -10.34 -22.78 -7.44
CA ASP A 185 -10.69 -23.18 -8.82
C ASP A 185 -11.66 -22.20 -9.51
N LEU A 186 -11.52 -20.91 -9.20
CA LEU A 186 -12.28 -19.81 -9.80
C LEU A 186 -11.51 -19.12 -10.93
N PRO A 187 -12.19 -18.52 -11.92
CA PRO A 187 -11.53 -17.73 -12.95
C PRO A 187 -10.75 -16.54 -12.37
N LEU A 188 -9.59 -16.23 -12.95
CA LEU A 188 -8.77 -15.06 -12.65
C LEU A 188 -9.21 -13.90 -13.58
N PRO A 189 -9.91 -12.87 -13.08
CA PRO A 189 -10.40 -11.78 -13.91
C PRO A 189 -9.27 -10.83 -14.31
N LEU A 190 -8.69 -11.05 -15.49
CA LEU A 190 -7.59 -10.25 -16.04
C LEU A 190 -8.13 -9.10 -16.89
N TYR A 191 -7.82 -7.86 -16.50
CA TYR A 191 -8.32 -6.66 -17.18
C TYR A 191 -7.68 -6.44 -18.56
N GLY A 192 -8.52 -6.25 -19.58
CA GLY A 192 -8.07 -5.91 -20.93
C GLY A 192 -7.20 -7.02 -21.54
N ASP A 193 -6.05 -6.65 -22.11
CA ASP A 193 -5.08 -7.60 -22.65
C ASP A 193 -4.09 -8.15 -21.62
N GLY A 194 -4.18 -7.70 -20.36
CA GLY A 194 -3.24 -8.06 -19.30
C GLY A 194 -1.82 -7.53 -19.48
N ARG A 195 -1.59 -6.62 -20.44
CA ARG A 195 -0.26 -6.06 -20.74
C ARG A 195 0.03 -4.78 -19.97
N GLN A 196 -0.72 -4.50 -18.91
CA GLN A 196 -0.37 -3.42 -17.99
C GLN A 196 0.85 -3.85 -17.16
N GLN A 197 1.76 -2.92 -16.95
CA GLN A 197 3.04 -3.11 -16.30
C GLN A 197 3.05 -2.43 -14.94
N ARG A 198 3.50 -3.16 -13.92
CA ARG A 198 3.65 -2.70 -12.54
C ARG A 198 4.99 -3.13 -12.00
N ASP A 199 5.54 -2.34 -11.10
CA ASP A 199 6.65 -2.75 -10.24
C ASP A 199 6.05 -3.39 -8.99
N TYR A 200 6.31 -4.69 -8.81
CA TYR A 200 5.82 -5.47 -7.67
C TYR A 200 6.95 -5.72 -6.69
N GLN A 201 6.82 -5.18 -5.48
CA GLN A 201 7.81 -5.32 -4.40
C GLN A 201 7.25 -6.10 -3.22
N PHE A 202 8.12 -6.80 -2.49
CA PHE A 202 7.73 -7.50 -1.28
C PHE A 202 7.41 -6.51 -0.16
N VAL A 203 6.34 -6.75 0.58
CA VAL A 203 5.87 -5.82 1.64
C VAL A 203 6.93 -5.56 2.71
N PHE A 204 7.76 -6.54 3.04
CA PHE A 204 8.83 -6.36 4.02
C PHE A 204 9.97 -5.49 3.48
N ASP A 205 10.30 -5.58 2.19
CA ASP A 205 11.31 -4.69 1.57
C ASP A 205 10.84 -3.22 1.61
N HIS A 206 9.54 -2.98 1.42
CA HIS A 206 8.97 -1.64 1.56
C HIS A 206 9.00 -1.15 3.02
N CYS A 207 8.72 -2.02 3.99
CA CYS A 207 8.88 -1.67 5.40
C CYS A 207 10.34 -1.31 5.74
N GLU A 208 11.32 -2.06 5.21
CA GLU A 208 12.74 -1.76 5.38
C GLU A 208 13.13 -0.44 4.70
N ALA A 209 12.56 -0.12 3.54
CA ALA A 209 12.77 1.18 2.88
C ALA A 209 12.27 2.35 3.73
N ILE A 210 11.07 2.20 4.29
CA ILE A 210 10.49 3.18 5.22
C ILE A 210 11.41 3.36 6.42
N ASP A 211 11.91 2.26 7.00
CA ASP A 211 12.84 2.32 8.13
C ASP A 211 14.14 3.07 7.79
N VAL A 212 14.71 2.82 6.61
CA VAL A 212 15.88 3.56 6.11
C VAL A 212 15.57 5.05 5.95
N VAL A 213 14.40 5.41 5.42
CA VAL A 213 13.99 6.82 5.30
C VAL A 213 13.74 7.46 6.68
N LEU A 214 13.21 6.70 7.63
CA LEU A 214 13.03 7.17 9.00
C LEU A 214 14.35 7.43 9.70
N HIS A 215 15.42 6.70 9.41
CA HIS A 215 16.73 6.92 10.06
C HIS A 215 17.65 7.87 9.31
N HIS A 216 17.65 7.80 7.98
CA HIS A 216 18.63 8.45 7.12
C HIS A 216 18.02 9.45 6.14
N GLY A 217 16.69 9.48 6.03
CA GLY A 217 15.98 10.44 5.18
C GLY A 217 16.13 11.87 5.68
N LYS A 218 16.24 12.80 4.73
CA LYS A 218 16.31 14.24 4.99
C LYS A 218 14.89 14.80 5.09
N LEU A 219 14.66 15.66 6.08
CA LEU A 219 13.36 16.31 6.28
C LEU A 219 12.96 17.14 5.05
N GLY A 220 11.67 17.07 4.71
CA GLY A 220 11.09 17.73 3.54
C GLY A 220 11.29 16.98 2.22
N GLU A 221 12.05 15.89 2.22
CA GLU A 221 12.33 15.12 1.02
C GLU A 221 11.31 13.98 0.82
N THR A 222 11.18 13.61 -0.46
CA THR A 222 10.45 12.44 -0.94
C THR A 222 11.42 11.38 -1.44
N TYR A 223 11.05 10.10 -1.28
CA TYR A 223 11.82 8.94 -1.74
C TYR A 223 10.92 7.91 -2.45
N ASN A 224 11.23 7.58 -3.70
CA ASN A 224 10.57 6.50 -4.41
C ASN A 224 11.02 5.13 -3.87
N VAL A 225 10.07 4.20 -3.71
CA VAL A 225 10.33 2.86 -3.20
C VAL A 225 9.79 1.82 -4.17
N GLY A 226 10.65 0.95 -4.68
CA GLY A 226 10.28 -0.11 -5.61
C GLY A 226 11.49 -0.97 -5.99
N THR A 227 11.28 -1.93 -6.87
CA THR A 227 12.37 -2.79 -7.37
C THR A 227 13.11 -2.16 -8.56
N GLY A 228 12.48 -1.21 -9.24
CA GLY A 228 12.95 -0.68 -10.52
C GLY A 228 12.75 -1.65 -11.69
N ARG A 229 11.95 -2.72 -11.50
CA ARG A 229 11.66 -3.73 -12.52
C ARG A 229 10.14 -3.87 -12.71
N GLU A 230 9.71 -3.80 -13.96
CA GLU A 230 8.31 -3.93 -14.34
C GLU A 230 7.94 -5.36 -14.72
N ILE A 231 6.73 -5.77 -14.34
CA ILE A 231 6.14 -7.07 -14.65
C ILE A 231 4.79 -6.85 -15.32
N TYR A 232 4.51 -7.60 -16.39
CA TYR A 232 3.18 -7.62 -16.99
C TYR A 232 2.20 -8.40 -16.13
N ASN A 233 0.97 -7.90 -16.01
CA ASN A 233 -0.08 -8.56 -15.23
C ASN A 233 -0.37 -10.00 -15.72
N ILE A 234 -0.29 -10.26 -17.03
CA ILE A 234 -0.44 -11.61 -17.59
C ILE A 234 0.67 -12.56 -17.13
N ASP A 235 1.92 -12.09 -17.04
CA ASP A 235 3.05 -12.91 -16.62
C ASP A 235 2.98 -13.23 -15.12
N MET A 236 2.56 -12.24 -14.32
CA MET A 236 2.24 -12.43 -12.91
C MET A 236 1.11 -13.47 -12.72
N ALA A 237 0.03 -13.40 -13.51
CA ALA A 237 -1.08 -14.34 -13.42
C ALA A 237 -0.65 -15.79 -13.73
N ARG A 238 0.14 -15.97 -14.79
CA ARG A 238 0.71 -17.28 -15.16
C ARG A 238 1.59 -17.85 -14.06
N LEU A 239 2.47 -17.02 -13.49
CA LEU A 239 3.37 -17.46 -12.43
C LEU A 239 2.60 -17.86 -11.16
N ILE A 240 1.53 -17.15 -10.79
CA ILE A 240 0.63 -17.58 -9.70
C ILE A 240 0.07 -18.97 -9.98
N LEU A 241 -0.49 -19.20 -11.17
CA LEU A 241 -1.10 -20.48 -11.53
C LEU A 241 -0.07 -21.62 -11.52
N GLN A 242 1.14 -21.36 -11.99
CA GLN A 242 2.25 -22.31 -11.90
C GLN A 242 2.60 -22.65 -10.44
N LEU A 243 2.69 -21.64 -9.56
CA LEU A 243 3.06 -21.82 -8.15
C LEU A 243 1.99 -22.57 -7.34
N VAL A 244 0.72 -22.51 -7.74
CA VAL A 244 -0.38 -23.25 -7.10
C VAL A 244 -0.79 -24.53 -7.84
N ASP A 245 -0.05 -24.93 -8.89
CA ASP A 245 -0.32 -26.09 -9.74
C ASP A 245 -1.74 -26.09 -10.35
N LYS A 246 -2.09 -24.97 -11.02
CA LYS A 246 -3.39 -24.77 -11.69
C LYS A 246 -3.21 -24.43 -13.17
N PRO A 247 -4.20 -24.77 -14.03
CA PRO A 247 -4.06 -24.55 -15.48
C PRO A 247 -4.27 -23.08 -15.87
N GLU A 248 -3.54 -22.61 -16.89
CA GLU A 248 -3.71 -21.28 -17.51
C GLU A 248 -5.13 -21.03 -18.04
N SER A 249 -5.95 -22.08 -18.23
CA SER A 249 -7.36 -21.94 -18.62
C SER A 249 -8.24 -21.23 -17.59
N LEU A 250 -7.76 -21.05 -16.35
CA LEU A 250 -8.42 -20.21 -15.36
C LEU A 250 -8.29 -18.71 -15.66
N ILE A 251 -7.36 -18.27 -16.50
CA ILE A 251 -7.24 -16.85 -16.89
C ILE A 251 -8.44 -16.46 -17.75
N GLN A 252 -9.20 -15.47 -17.28
CA GLN A 252 -10.35 -14.93 -17.98
C GLN A 252 -10.16 -13.44 -18.24
N HIS A 253 -10.04 -13.07 -19.51
CA HIS A 253 -10.04 -11.67 -19.91
C HIS A 253 -11.42 -11.04 -19.66
N VAL A 254 -11.43 -9.91 -18.95
CA VAL A 254 -12.63 -9.11 -18.65
C VAL A 254 -12.45 -7.67 -19.12
N GLN A 255 -13.54 -6.91 -19.19
CA GLN A 255 -13.49 -5.52 -19.64
C GLN A 255 -12.51 -4.69 -18.80
N ASP A 256 -11.67 -3.91 -19.48
CA ASP A 256 -10.64 -3.09 -18.84
C ASP A 256 -11.25 -2.02 -17.92
N ARG A 257 -10.46 -1.55 -16.94
CA ARG A 257 -10.91 -0.48 -16.04
C ARG A 257 -10.85 0.89 -16.75
N PRO A 258 -11.86 1.76 -16.57
CA PRO A 258 -11.78 3.14 -17.07
C PRO A 258 -10.53 3.84 -16.55
N GLY A 259 -9.79 4.51 -17.43
CA GLY A 259 -8.57 5.22 -17.06
C GLY A 259 -7.41 4.34 -16.62
N HIS A 260 -7.34 3.07 -17.05
CA HIS A 260 -6.25 2.18 -16.68
C HIS A 260 -4.89 2.69 -17.15
N ASP A 261 -4.05 3.09 -16.20
CA ASP A 261 -2.64 3.35 -16.49
C ASP A 261 -1.94 2.07 -16.94
N ARG A 262 -1.35 2.12 -18.13
CA ARG A 262 -0.76 0.94 -18.76
C ARG A 262 0.61 0.59 -18.19
N ARG A 263 1.31 1.57 -17.60
CA ARG A 263 2.66 1.37 -17.04
C ARG A 263 2.91 2.37 -15.92
N TYR A 264 3.39 1.85 -14.80
CA TYR A 264 4.07 2.59 -13.75
C TYR A 264 5.53 2.16 -13.72
N SER A 265 6.43 3.10 -13.42
CA SER A 265 7.87 2.85 -13.35
C SER A 265 8.50 3.93 -12.47
N LEU A 266 9.34 3.54 -11.53
CA LEU A 266 9.98 4.44 -10.57
C LEU A 266 11.50 4.44 -10.75
N ASP A 267 12.10 5.62 -10.75
CA ASP A 267 13.52 5.77 -10.45
C ASP A 267 13.68 5.75 -8.93
N VAL A 268 14.41 4.76 -8.42
CA VAL A 268 14.65 4.52 -6.98
C VAL A 268 16.07 4.90 -6.55
N SER A 269 16.82 5.57 -7.43
CA SER A 269 18.24 5.90 -7.21
C SER A 269 18.46 6.76 -5.95
N LYS A 270 17.51 7.64 -5.62
CA LYS A 270 17.59 8.51 -4.44
C LYS A 270 17.55 7.72 -3.13
N LEU A 271 16.69 6.71 -3.04
CA LEU A 271 16.62 5.83 -1.87
C LEU A 271 17.83 4.89 -1.82
N ARG A 272 18.30 4.39 -2.97
CA ARG A 272 19.53 3.58 -3.05
C ARG A 272 20.76 4.32 -2.54
N ALA A 273 20.82 5.63 -2.76
CA ALA A 273 21.88 6.47 -2.21
C ALA A 273 21.89 6.54 -0.66
N LEU A 274 20.79 6.15 0.01
CA LEU A 274 20.73 5.96 1.47
C LEU A 274 21.18 4.55 1.92
N GLY A 275 21.56 3.68 0.99
CA GLY A 275 22.04 2.32 1.27
C GLY A 275 20.95 1.23 1.26
N TRP A 276 19.73 1.55 0.81
CA TRP A 276 18.66 0.56 0.66
C TRP A 276 18.65 -0.07 -0.73
N GLU A 277 18.43 -1.39 -0.78
CA GLU A 277 18.10 -2.15 -1.99
C GLU A 277 17.03 -3.18 -1.62
N PRO A 278 16.10 -3.53 -2.53
CA PRO A 278 15.15 -4.60 -2.27
C PRO A 278 15.88 -5.93 -2.05
N ALA A 279 15.54 -6.64 -0.97
CA ALA A 279 16.15 -7.92 -0.66
C ALA A 279 15.60 -9.07 -1.51
N HIS A 280 14.43 -8.88 -2.14
CA HIS A 280 13.74 -9.93 -2.89
C HIS A 280 13.57 -9.57 -4.36
N SER A 281 13.82 -10.54 -5.24
CA SER A 281 13.31 -10.51 -6.60
C SER A 281 11.78 -10.62 -6.62
N PHE A 282 11.15 -10.23 -7.74
CA PHE A 282 9.71 -10.40 -7.94
C PHE A 282 9.30 -11.87 -7.80
N GLU A 283 10.09 -12.78 -8.39
CA GLU A 283 9.83 -14.22 -8.37
C GLU A 283 9.83 -14.78 -6.93
N GLU A 284 10.83 -14.40 -6.11
CA GLU A 284 10.90 -14.78 -4.70
C GLU A 284 9.78 -14.16 -3.86
N ALA A 285 9.49 -12.87 -4.07
CA ALA A 285 8.42 -12.17 -3.38
C ALA A 285 7.05 -12.80 -3.66
N LEU A 286 6.78 -13.17 -4.91
CA LEU A 286 5.54 -13.83 -5.31
C LEU A 286 5.46 -15.25 -4.74
N GLU A 287 6.53 -16.03 -4.79
CA GLU A 287 6.57 -17.37 -4.19
C GLU A 287 6.28 -17.32 -2.68
N LYS A 288 6.96 -16.44 -1.94
CA LYS A 288 6.70 -16.24 -0.50
C LYS A 288 5.26 -15.84 -0.24
N THR A 289 4.71 -14.95 -1.08
CA THR A 289 3.31 -14.53 -0.99
C THR A 289 2.36 -15.71 -1.19
N VAL A 290 2.51 -16.47 -2.28
CA VAL A 290 1.67 -17.65 -2.58
C VAL A 290 1.70 -18.66 -1.44
N ARG A 291 2.90 -19.04 -0.97
CA ARG A 291 3.08 -19.98 0.15
C ARG A 291 2.36 -19.51 1.42
N TRP A 292 2.37 -18.20 1.68
CA TRP A 292 1.65 -17.64 2.82
C TRP A 292 0.13 -17.81 2.68
N TYR A 293 -0.47 -17.49 1.53
CA TYR A 293 -1.92 -17.68 1.32
C TYR A 293 -2.35 -19.14 1.40
N VAL A 294 -1.57 -20.05 0.83
CA VAL A 294 -1.82 -21.50 0.92
C VAL A 294 -1.81 -21.97 2.38
N SER A 295 -0.83 -21.51 3.17
CA SER A 295 -0.71 -21.89 4.59
C SER A 295 -1.70 -21.16 5.52
N ASN A 296 -2.40 -20.11 5.06
CA ASN A 296 -3.22 -19.24 5.91
C ASN A 296 -4.65 -19.07 5.42
N GLU A 297 -5.28 -20.14 4.92
CA GLU A 297 -6.69 -20.14 4.53
C GLU A 297 -7.65 -19.67 5.64
N TRP A 298 -7.30 -20.00 6.89
CA TRP A 298 -8.04 -19.55 8.08
C TRP A 298 -8.16 -18.02 8.17
N TRP A 299 -7.19 -17.29 7.62
CA TRP A 299 -7.16 -15.83 7.65
C TRP A 299 -7.99 -15.23 6.51
N TRP A 300 -7.77 -15.63 5.26
CA TRP A 300 -8.39 -14.96 4.12
C TRP A 300 -9.80 -15.47 3.79
N ARG A 301 -10.15 -16.73 4.08
CA ARG A 301 -11.48 -17.27 3.73
C ARG A 301 -12.62 -16.50 4.40
N LYS A 302 -12.43 -16.11 5.66
CA LYS A 302 -13.40 -15.28 6.41
C LYS A 302 -13.55 -13.87 5.82
N LEU A 303 -12.49 -13.32 5.20
CA LEU A 303 -12.53 -12.01 4.55
C LEU A 303 -13.34 -12.04 3.26
N LYS A 304 -13.50 -13.21 2.62
CA LYS A 304 -14.30 -13.38 1.39
C LYS A 304 -15.81 -13.59 1.66
N SER A 305 -16.32 -12.97 2.71
CA SER A 305 -17.73 -13.05 3.13
C SER A 305 -18.40 -11.68 3.19
N GLY A 306 -19.74 -11.63 3.31
CA GLY A 306 -20.51 -10.39 3.47
C GLY A 306 -20.18 -9.33 2.43
N GLU A 307 -19.68 -8.19 2.89
CA GLU A 307 -19.31 -7.01 2.09
C GLU A 307 -18.36 -7.33 0.93
N TYR A 308 -17.43 -8.27 1.11
CA TYR A 308 -16.53 -8.69 0.03
C TYR A 308 -17.30 -9.26 -1.17
N ARG A 309 -18.30 -10.13 -0.90
CA ARG A 309 -19.08 -10.76 -1.97
C ARG A 309 -19.94 -9.74 -2.68
N GLU A 310 -20.52 -8.80 -1.94
CA GLU A 310 -21.28 -7.69 -2.54
C GLU A 310 -20.41 -6.82 -3.43
N TYR A 311 -19.21 -6.45 -2.95
CA TYR A 311 -18.22 -5.71 -3.72
C TYR A 311 -17.81 -6.49 -4.98
N TYR A 312 -17.43 -7.76 -4.83
CA TYR A 312 -17.00 -8.62 -5.93
C TYR A 312 -18.10 -8.73 -7.00
N ASN A 313 -19.35 -8.97 -6.60
CA ASN A 313 -20.46 -9.05 -7.53
C ASN A 313 -20.71 -7.72 -8.25
N LYS A 314 -20.73 -6.59 -7.53
CA LYS A 314 -20.88 -5.26 -8.15
C LYS A 314 -19.77 -4.97 -9.17
N GLN A 315 -18.54 -5.34 -8.82
CA GLN A 315 -17.37 -5.05 -9.65
C GLN A 315 -17.28 -5.95 -10.88
N TYR A 316 -17.50 -7.25 -10.74
CA TYR A 316 -17.19 -8.23 -11.78
C TYR A 316 -18.40 -8.81 -12.52
N ALA A 317 -19.62 -8.76 -11.96
CA ALA A 317 -20.79 -9.41 -12.60
C ALA A 317 -21.12 -8.84 -14.00
N ALA A 318 -20.86 -7.55 -14.23
CA ALA A 318 -21.13 -6.88 -15.51
C ALA A 318 -19.90 -6.81 -16.44
N ARG A 319 -18.71 -7.24 -15.99
CA ARG A 319 -17.44 -7.08 -16.74
C ARG A 319 -17.06 -8.29 -17.58
N VAL A 320 -17.81 -9.38 -17.49
CA VAL A 320 -17.56 -10.59 -18.27
C VAL A 320 -17.72 -10.25 -19.75
N VAL A 321 -16.62 -10.30 -20.50
CA VAL A 321 -16.68 -10.23 -21.96
C VAL A 321 -17.30 -11.54 -22.42
N SER A 322 -18.51 -11.49 -22.98
CA SER A 322 -19.14 -12.63 -23.63
C SER A 322 -18.20 -13.11 -24.75
N LYS A 323 -17.84 -14.40 -24.71
CA LYS A 323 -16.96 -15.06 -25.70
C LYS A 323 -17.47 -14.90 -27.13
#